data_AF-A0A1W2LG88-F1
#
_entry.id   AF-A0A1W2LG88-F1
#
_cell.length_a   1.000
_cell.length_b   1.000
_cell.length_c   1.000
_cell.angle_alpha   90.00
_cell.angle_beta   90.00
_cell.angle_gamma   90.00
#
_symmetry.space_group_name_H-M   'P 1'
#
loop_
_entity.id
_entity.type
_entity.pdbx_description
1 polymer ?
#
loop_
_entity_poly.entity_id
_entity_poly.type
_entity_poly.pdbx_seq_one_letter_code
_entity_poly.pdbx_strand_id
1 'polypeptide(L)'
;MRPWQAALSAVVSALAISAGVIVLTWIPPEQPVSFAEPAVAPGEDGAPLALPADSSKRGQRPGTIRLPEGGSARLVRSEVNSTGVLPIPRGLGDAAWWGARLGAEAGTALISGHVNWGGVKGPFDELWRMREGQEVAVSDAAGGIWVYRVREIVTVHK
;
A
#
# COMPACT_ATOMS: atom_id res chain seq x y z
N MET A 1 -46.45 48.39 -26.52
CA MET A 1 -45.66 48.64 -27.75
C MET A 1 -44.21 48.23 -27.48
N ARG A 2 -43.70 47.24 -28.20
CA ARG A 2 -42.27 46.84 -28.32
C ARG A 2 -41.80 47.30 -29.72
N PRO A 3 -40.49 47.46 -30.09
CA PRO A 3 -39.39 46.53 -29.77
C PRO A 3 -37.94 47.11 -29.68
N TRP A 4 -36.99 46.20 -29.36
CA TRP A 4 -35.55 46.06 -29.78
C TRP A 4 -34.64 47.29 -29.96
N GLN A 5 -33.39 47.30 -29.48
CA GLN A 5 -32.28 46.54 -30.10
C GLN A 5 -31.19 46.08 -29.11
N ALA A 6 -30.50 45.01 -29.50
CA ALA A 6 -29.33 44.44 -28.84
C ALA A 6 -28.09 44.52 -29.75
N ALA A 7 -26.91 44.46 -29.11
CA ALA A 7 -25.63 43.90 -29.56
C ALA A 7 -24.58 44.82 -30.25
N LEU A 8 -23.31 44.37 -30.07
CA LEU A 8 -22.01 44.75 -30.68
C LEU A 8 -21.19 45.81 -29.90
N SER A 9 -19.92 45.64 -29.50
CA SER A 9 -18.83 44.75 -29.94
C SER A 9 -17.74 44.59 -28.87
N ALA A 10 -16.99 43.49 -29.00
CA ALA A 10 -15.76 43.15 -28.29
C ALA A 10 -14.58 44.08 -28.61
N VAL A 11 -13.49 43.89 -27.82
CA VAL A 11 -12.05 43.94 -28.20
C VAL A 11 -11.19 44.91 -27.37
N VAL A 12 -10.32 44.29 -26.57
CA VAL A 12 -9.11 44.78 -25.89
C VAL A 12 -8.13 45.42 -26.88
N SER A 13 -7.49 46.55 -26.53
CA SER A 13 -6.03 46.77 -26.77
C SER A 13 -5.52 48.14 -26.32
N ALA A 14 -4.43 48.08 -25.53
CA ALA A 14 -3.26 48.96 -25.57
C ALA A 14 -3.36 50.43 -25.11
N LEU A 15 -2.84 50.70 -23.90
CA LEU A 15 -1.94 51.84 -23.70
C LEU A 15 -0.91 51.49 -22.63
N ALA A 16 0.35 51.52 -23.04
CA ALA A 16 1.51 51.11 -22.30
C ALA A 16 2.42 52.33 -22.04
N ILE A 17 3.29 52.18 -21.04
CA ILE A 17 4.58 52.87 -20.85
C ILE A 17 4.53 54.32 -20.34
N SER A 18 4.78 54.52 -19.04
CA SER A 18 5.66 55.60 -18.51
C SER A 18 5.65 55.67 -16.98
N ALA A 19 6.42 54.81 -16.30
CA ALA A 19 6.95 55.07 -14.95
C ALA A 19 8.03 54.03 -14.56
N GLY A 20 8.99 53.80 -15.45
CA GLY A 20 10.28 53.25 -15.07
C GLY A 20 11.24 54.40 -14.84
N VAL A 21 12.17 54.22 -13.90
CA VAL A 21 13.25 55.13 -13.48
C VAL A 21 12.87 56.03 -12.27
N ILE A 22 13.71 55.99 -11.22
CA ILE A 22 13.59 56.60 -9.87
C ILE A 22 12.90 55.62 -8.89
N VAL A 23 13.54 54.79 -8.06
CA VAL A 23 14.70 54.98 -7.17
C VAL A 23 15.43 53.64 -6.97
N LEU A 24 16.55 53.48 -7.66
CA LEU A 24 17.58 52.49 -7.37
C LEU A 24 18.54 53.16 -6.37
N THR A 25 18.67 52.70 -5.11
CA THR A 25 19.89 52.88 -4.25
C THR A 25 19.82 52.39 -2.80
N TRP A 26 18.78 51.72 -2.30
CA TRP A 26 18.83 51.14 -0.94
C TRP A 26 18.71 49.61 -0.96
N ILE A 27 19.87 48.95 -1.02
CA ILE A 27 20.01 47.52 -0.73
C ILE A 27 20.60 47.41 0.68
N PRO A 28 19.82 47.01 1.70
CA PRO A 28 20.40 46.62 2.98
C PRO A 28 21.25 45.34 2.79
N PRO A 29 22.35 45.15 3.53
CA PRO A 29 23.14 43.92 3.42
C PRO A 29 22.24 42.71 3.73
N GLU A 30 22.23 41.73 2.82
CA GLU A 30 21.51 40.47 3.01
C GLU A 30 21.99 39.80 4.30
N GLN A 31 21.07 39.61 5.24
CA GLN A 31 21.35 38.76 6.39
C GLN A 31 21.47 37.32 5.89
N PRO A 32 22.43 36.52 6.40
CA PRO A 32 22.52 35.12 6.03
C PRO A 32 21.22 34.43 6.44
N VAL A 33 20.42 34.06 5.45
CA VAL A 33 19.24 33.21 5.64
C VAL A 33 19.71 31.87 6.20
N SER A 34 19.40 31.66 7.48
CA SER A 34 19.42 30.33 8.06
C SER A 34 18.40 29.49 7.29
N PHE A 35 18.86 28.48 6.57
CA PHE A 35 17.98 27.49 5.96
C PHE A 35 17.30 26.71 7.09
N ALA A 36 16.09 27.15 7.45
CA ALA A 36 15.18 26.29 8.18
C ALA A 36 14.88 25.07 7.28
N GLU A 37 15.02 23.89 7.87
CA GLU A 37 14.76 22.60 7.23
C GLU A 37 13.34 22.59 6.60
N PRO A 38 13.16 22.09 5.36
CA PRO A 38 11.88 22.16 4.69
C PRO A 38 10.80 21.39 5.46
N ALA A 39 9.73 22.09 5.84
CA ALA A 39 8.48 21.46 6.26
C ALA A 39 7.83 20.81 5.02
N VAL A 40 7.75 19.48 5.00
CA VAL A 40 7.07 18.70 3.95
C VAL A 40 5.56 18.82 4.14
N ALA A 41 4.88 19.44 3.18
CA ALA A 41 3.43 19.36 3.02
C ALA A 41 3.03 18.06 2.28
N PRO A 42 1.82 17.50 2.51
CA PRO A 42 1.42 16.21 1.96
C PRO A 42 0.96 16.38 0.51
N GLY A 43 1.57 15.62 -0.41
CA GLY A 43 1.24 15.61 -1.83
C GLY A 43 1.37 14.20 -2.39
N GLU A 44 0.34 13.82 -3.16
CA GLU A 44 0.17 12.59 -3.90
C GLU A 44 1.33 12.37 -4.89
N ASP A 45 2.33 11.60 -4.49
CA ASP A 45 3.31 11.03 -5.40
C ASP A 45 3.65 9.63 -4.91
N GLY A 46 3.53 8.65 -5.81
CA GLY A 46 3.77 7.22 -5.56
C GLY A 46 5.23 6.90 -5.30
N ALA A 47 5.80 7.45 -4.23
CA ALA A 47 7.01 6.94 -3.61
C ALA A 47 6.71 5.52 -3.09
N PRO A 48 7.60 4.53 -3.30
CA PRO A 48 7.46 3.24 -2.65
C PRO A 48 7.30 3.49 -1.16
N LEU A 49 6.19 3.04 -0.58
CA LEU A 49 6.05 2.93 0.87
C LEU A 49 7.31 2.23 1.36
N ALA A 50 8.16 2.96 2.08
CA ALA A 50 9.26 2.34 2.79
C ALA A 50 8.62 1.26 3.66
N LEU A 51 8.81 0.00 3.29
CA LEU A 51 8.33 -1.14 4.07
C LEU A 51 8.82 -0.88 5.49
N PRO A 52 7.93 -0.86 6.52
CA PRO A 52 8.38 -0.75 7.89
C PRO A 52 9.45 -1.81 8.10
N ALA A 53 10.68 -1.37 8.33
CA ALA A 53 11.78 -2.26 8.60
C ALA A 53 11.65 -2.75 10.05
N ASP A 54 10.55 -3.45 10.36
CA ASP A 54 10.47 -4.38 11.49
C ASP A 54 11.28 -5.66 11.18
N SER A 55 12.47 -5.45 10.63
CA SER A 55 13.56 -6.42 10.56
C SER A 55 14.10 -6.75 11.95
N SER A 56 13.77 -5.93 12.97
CA SER A 56 14.27 -6.01 14.34
C SER A 56 13.78 -7.24 15.12
N LYS A 57 12.80 -8.01 14.63
CA LYS A 57 12.40 -9.29 15.27
C LYS A 57 12.05 -10.38 14.26
N ARG A 58 13.04 -10.84 13.49
CA ARG A 58 13.00 -12.07 12.64
C ARG A 58 12.69 -13.39 13.40
N GLY A 59 12.35 -13.31 14.69
CA GLY A 59 12.20 -14.47 15.59
C GLY A 59 10.78 -15.00 15.79
N GLN A 60 9.75 -14.45 15.14
CA GLN A 60 8.41 -15.03 15.26
C GLN A 60 8.39 -16.40 14.56
N ARG A 61 8.17 -17.45 15.35
CA ARG A 61 8.12 -18.82 14.85
C ARG A 61 6.78 -19.08 14.17
N PRO A 62 6.75 -19.49 12.91
CA PRO A 62 5.50 -19.77 12.21
C PRO A 62 4.65 -20.82 12.94
N GLY A 63 3.35 -20.56 13.02
CA GLY A 63 2.36 -21.51 13.51
C GLY A 63 1.46 -21.97 12.37
N THR A 64 0.17 -21.65 12.46
CA THR A 64 -0.87 -22.21 11.59
C THR A 64 -1.83 -21.13 11.11
N ILE A 65 -2.35 -21.26 9.89
CA ILE A 65 -3.51 -20.51 9.41
C ILE A 65 -4.74 -21.43 9.44
N ARG A 66 -5.89 -20.86 9.80
CA ARG A 66 -7.20 -21.50 9.72
C ARG A 66 -8.18 -20.59 8.97
N LEU A 67 -8.70 -21.12 7.88
CA LEU A 67 -9.67 -20.49 7.00
C LEU A 67 -11.11 -20.72 7.50
N PRO A 68 -12.08 -19.90 7.08
CA PRO A 68 -13.46 -19.93 7.55
C PRO A 68 -14.18 -21.30 7.55
N GLU A 69 -14.05 -22.10 6.49
CA GLU A 69 -14.66 -23.42 6.33
C GLU A 69 -13.80 -24.54 6.95
N GLY A 70 -12.70 -24.18 7.62
CA GLY A 70 -11.85 -25.08 8.38
C GLY A 70 -10.58 -25.53 7.66
N GLY A 71 -10.33 -25.07 6.44
CA GLY A 71 -9.05 -25.27 5.76
C GLY A 71 -7.89 -24.80 6.65
N SER A 72 -6.85 -25.62 6.79
CA SER A 72 -5.72 -25.29 7.65
C SER A 72 -4.39 -25.68 7.03
N ALA A 73 -3.38 -24.82 7.23
CA ALA A 73 -2.03 -25.05 6.76
C ALA A 73 -0.99 -24.57 7.78
N ARG A 74 0.14 -25.28 7.83
CA ARG A 74 1.31 -24.87 8.60
C ARG A 74 2.00 -23.72 7.88
N LEU A 75 2.25 -22.63 8.59
CA LEU A 75 3.01 -21.52 8.04
C LEU A 75 4.49 -21.88 7.98
N VAL A 76 5.13 -21.46 6.91
CA VAL A 76 6.58 -21.56 6.70
C VAL A 76 7.08 -20.17 6.38
N ARG A 77 7.94 -19.61 7.24
CA ARG A 77 8.58 -18.32 6.97
C ARG A 77 9.43 -18.47 5.72
N SER A 78 9.12 -17.66 4.71
CA SER A 78 9.77 -17.66 3.41
C SER A 78 10.16 -16.24 3.03
N GLU A 79 11.24 -16.14 2.26
CA GLU A 79 11.65 -14.90 1.60
C GLU A 79 11.46 -15.05 0.10
N VAL A 80 11.22 -13.94 -0.59
CA VAL A 80 11.26 -13.92 -2.05
C VAL A 80 12.70 -14.17 -2.51
N ASN A 81 12.87 -14.92 -3.60
CA ASN A 81 14.19 -15.13 -4.18
C ASN A 81 14.70 -13.88 -4.92
N SER A 82 15.90 -13.96 -5.48
CA SER A 82 16.53 -12.85 -6.22
C SER A 82 15.74 -12.37 -7.45
N THR A 83 14.75 -13.13 -7.92
CA THR A 83 13.85 -12.77 -9.02
C THR A 83 12.48 -12.29 -8.54
N GLY A 84 12.31 -12.05 -7.23
CA GLY A 84 11.04 -11.58 -6.65
C GLY A 84 9.96 -12.65 -6.52
N VAL A 85 10.30 -13.93 -6.69
CA VAL A 85 9.33 -15.03 -6.62
C VAL A 85 9.29 -15.60 -5.21
N LEU A 86 8.08 -15.72 -4.64
CA LEU A 86 7.86 -16.45 -3.40
C LEU A 86 7.92 -17.97 -3.69
N PRO A 87 8.82 -18.73 -3.05
CA PRO A 87 8.95 -20.16 -3.30
C PRO A 87 7.67 -20.93 -3.00
N ILE A 88 7.35 -21.89 -3.87
CA ILE A 88 6.18 -22.76 -3.72
C ILE A 88 6.37 -23.65 -2.48
N PRO A 89 5.38 -23.75 -1.57
CA PRO A 89 5.45 -24.64 -0.42
C PRO A 89 5.61 -26.11 -0.84
N ARG A 90 6.48 -26.86 -0.15
CA ARG A 90 6.79 -28.26 -0.50
C ARG A 90 5.70 -29.27 -0.14
N GLY A 91 4.82 -28.94 0.80
CA GLY A 91 3.75 -29.82 1.28
C GLY A 91 2.37 -29.26 0.96
N LEU A 92 1.39 -30.15 0.71
CA LEU A 92 0.00 -29.77 0.47
C LEU A 92 -0.60 -28.96 1.63
N GLY A 93 -0.23 -29.33 2.87
CA GLY A 93 -0.65 -28.67 4.10
C GLY A 93 0.28 -27.53 4.56
N ASP A 94 1.15 -27.04 3.68
CA ASP A 94 2.09 -25.95 3.99
C ASP A 94 1.67 -24.67 3.26
N ALA A 95 1.86 -23.54 3.91
CA ALA A 95 1.68 -22.22 3.31
C ALA A 95 2.93 -21.37 3.58
N ALA A 96 3.45 -20.73 2.54
CA ALA A 96 4.53 -19.76 2.66
C ALA A 96 3.99 -18.49 3.32
N TRP A 97 4.78 -17.91 4.23
CA TRP A 97 4.52 -16.63 4.86
C TRP A 97 5.70 -15.69 4.64
N TRP A 98 5.43 -14.55 4.01
CA TRP A 98 6.39 -13.49 3.74
C TRP A 98 5.93 -12.15 4.32
N GLY A 99 6.87 -11.26 4.59
CA GLY A 99 6.61 -9.87 4.96
C GLY A 99 6.54 -9.65 6.48
N ALA A 100 5.59 -8.82 6.89
CA ALA A 100 5.41 -8.37 8.26
C ALA A 100 5.11 -9.52 9.24
N ARG A 101 5.34 -9.24 10.53
CA ARG A 101 4.99 -10.13 11.63
C ARG A 101 3.47 -10.34 11.70
N LEU A 102 3.03 -11.51 12.16
CA LEU A 102 1.62 -11.72 12.48
C LEU A 102 1.25 -10.77 13.61
N GLY A 103 0.15 -10.03 13.42
CA GLY A 103 -0.33 -9.00 14.34
C GLY A 103 0.52 -7.72 14.40
N ALA A 104 1.41 -7.47 13.44
CA ALA A 104 2.10 -6.19 13.37
C ALA A 104 1.10 -5.03 13.20
N GLU A 105 1.39 -3.88 13.83
CA GLU A 105 0.56 -2.67 13.72
C GLU A 105 0.61 -2.06 12.30
N ALA A 106 1.68 -2.33 11.56
CA ALA A 106 1.89 -1.86 10.20
C ALA A 106 2.65 -2.89 9.34
N GLY A 107 2.53 -2.73 8.02
CA GLY A 107 3.14 -3.60 7.02
C GLY A 107 2.21 -4.72 6.54
N THR A 108 2.66 -5.46 5.53
CA THR A 108 1.88 -6.51 4.86
C THR A 108 2.47 -7.88 5.12
N ALA A 109 1.64 -8.84 5.52
CA ALA A 109 1.97 -10.25 5.52
C ALA A 109 1.27 -10.94 4.34
N LEU A 110 2.03 -11.65 3.52
CA LEU A 110 1.48 -12.47 2.43
C LEU A 110 1.54 -13.93 2.86
N ILE A 111 0.40 -14.63 2.74
CA ILE A 111 0.31 -16.07 2.98
C ILE A 111 -0.13 -16.75 1.67
N SER A 112 0.67 -17.69 1.18
CA SER A 112 0.43 -18.41 -0.08
C SER A 112 0.47 -19.92 0.16
N GLY A 113 -0.62 -20.61 -0.20
CA GLY A 113 -0.77 -22.05 -0.03
C GLY A 113 -1.41 -22.72 -1.25
N HIS A 114 -1.49 -24.04 -1.23
CA HIS A 114 -1.99 -24.83 -2.36
C HIS A 114 -3.52 -24.79 -2.48
N VAL A 115 -4.01 -24.42 -3.66
CA VAL A 115 -5.42 -24.62 -4.08
C VAL A 115 -5.63 -26.06 -4.51
N ASN A 116 -4.76 -26.58 -5.38
CA ASN A 116 -4.72 -27.96 -5.82
C ASN A 116 -3.27 -28.36 -6.13
N TRP A 117 -2.87 -29.55 -5.73
CA TRP A 117 -1.53 -30.06 -6.01
C TRP A 117 -1.54 -31.59 -6.09
N GLY A 118 -0.89 -32.13 -7.12
CA GLY A 118 -0.87 -33.58 -7.38
C GLY A 118 -2.26 -34.20 -7.60
N GLY A 119 -3.23 -33.44 -8.10
CA GLY A 119 -4.63 -33.90 -8.28
C GLY A 119 -5.48 -33.85 -7.01
N VAL A 120 -4.93 -33.39 -5.88
CA VAL A 120 -5.63 -33.28 -4.61
C VAL A 120 -5.89 -31.80 -4.30
N LYS A 121 -7.09 -31.50 -3.77
CA LYS A 121 -7.42 -30.15 -3.28
C LYS A 121 -6.59 -29.84 -2.03
N GLY A 122 -5.95 -28.68 -2.03
CA GLY A 122 -5.25 -28.16 -0.86
C GLY A 122 -6.16 -27.30 0.01
N PRO A 123 -5.69 -26.88 1.19
CA PRO A 123 -6.48 -26.09 2.12
C PRO A 123 -6.97 -24.77 1.50
N PHE A 124 -6.21 -24.20 0.56
CA PHE A 124 -6.53 -22.90 -0.05
C PHE A 124 -7.54 -23.04 -1.21
N ASP A 125 -8.06 -24.23 -1.53
CA ASP A 125 -9.26 -24.37 -2.39
C ASP A 125 -10.46 -23.61 -1.82
N GLU A 126 -10.48 -23.41 -0.51
CA GLU A 126 -11.50 -22.63 0.18
C GLU A 126 -11.59 -21.18 -0.30
N LEU A 127 -10.50 -20.60 -0.81
CA LEU A 127 -10.48 -19.20 -1.28
C LEU A 127 -11.55 -18.94 -2.36
N TRP A 128 -11.92 -19.96 -3.17
CA TRP A 128 -12.97 -19.86 -4.19
C TRP A 128 -14.39 -19.68 -3.62
N ARG A 129 -14.58 -19.96 -2.33
CA ARG A 129 -15.88 -19.90 -1.64
C ARG A 129 -15.90 -18.85 -0.53
N MET A 130 -14.79 -18.15 -0.30
CA MET A 130 -14.69 -17.11 0.70
C MET A 130 -15.64 -15.94 0.40
N ARG A 131 -15.98 -15.21 1.45
CA ARG A 131 -16.84 -14.02 1.42
C ARG A 131 -16.23 -12.93 2.30
N GLU A 132 -16.49 -11.69 1.92
CA GLU A 132 -16.19 -10.54 2.77
C GLU A 132 -16.88 -10.68 4.14
N GLY A 133 -16.23 -10.15 5.17
CA GLY A 133 -16.68 -10.22 6.55
C GLY A 133 -16.33 -11.53 7.27
N GLN A 134 -15.95 -12.59 6.55
CA GLN A 134 -15.46 -13.82 7.19
C GLN A 134 -14.13 -13.58 7.92
N GLU A 135 -13.82 -14.48 8.85
CA GLU A 135 -12.65 -14.39 9.71
C GLU A 135 -11.63 -15.48 9.39
N VAL A 136 -10.36 -15.08 9.29
CA VAL A 136 -9.21 -15.95 9.14
C VAL A 136 -8.39 -15.87 10.41
N ALA A 137 -8.17 -17.01 11.06
CA ALA A 137 -7.34 -17.07 12.26
C ALA A 137 -5.91 -17.48 11.88
N VAL A 138 -4.93 -16.78 12.44
CA VAL A 138 -3.51 -17.11 12.29
C VAL A 138 -2.89 -17.21 13.66
N SER A 139 -2.10 -18.24 13.90
CA SER A 139 -1.36 -18.44 15.13
C SER A 139 0.13 -18.58 14.88
N ASP A 140 0.91 -18.28 15.91
CA ASP A 140 2.34 -18.57 15.95
C ASP A 140 2.64 -19.74 16.90
N ALA A 141 3.87 -20.26 16.86
CA ALA A 141 4.28 -21.37 17.71
C ALA A 141 4.44 -20.98 19.19
N ALA A 142 4.34 -19.69 19.55
CA ALA A 142 4.39 -19.20 20.92
C ALA A 142 2.99 -19.09 21.55
N GLY A 143 1.93 -19.43 20.80
CA GLY A 143 0.53 -19.36 21.25
C GLY A 143 -0.15 -18.02 21.00
N GLY A 144 0.50 -17.09 20.29
CA GLY A 144 -0.15 -15.89 19.80
C GLY A 144 -1.22 -16.25 18.77
N ILE A 145 -2.39 -15.60 18.85
CA ILE A 145 -3.51 -15.80 17.94
C ILE A 145 -4.00 -14.44 17.47
N TRP A 146 -4.14 -14.29 16.16
CA TRP A 146 -4.67 -13.10 15.51
C TRP A 146 -5.80 -13.48 14.57
N VAL A 147 -6.88 -12.71 14.62
CA VAL A 147 -8.05 -12.91 13.76
C VAL A 147 -8.16 -11.74 12.80
N TYR A 148 -8.14 -12.05 11.51
CA TYR A 148 -8.24 -11.09 10.43
C TYR A 148 -9.60 -11.18 9.78
N ARG A 149 -10.21 -10.04 9.49
CA ARG A 149 -11.46 -9.96 8.74
C ARG A 149 -11.17 -9.79 7.25
N VAL A 150 -11.79 -10.62 6.43
CA VAL A 150 -11.74 -10.51 4.97
C VAL A 150 -12.46 -9.23 4.56
N ARG A 151 -11.75 -8.34 3.88
CA ARG A 151 -12.28 -7.05 3.41
C ARG A 151 -12.59 -7.03 1.93
N GLU A 152 -11.86 -7.81 1.15
CA GLU A 152 -11.96 -7.85 -0.30
C GLU A 152 -11.51 -9.23 -0.79
N ILE A 153 -12.09 -9.68 -1.90
CA ILE A 153 -11.71 -10.90 -2.59
C ILE A 153 -11.48 -10.58 -4.06
N VAL A 154 -10.26 -10.81 -4.52
CA VAL A 154 -9.85 -10.52 -5.90
C VAL A 154 -9.33 -11.80 -6.56
N THR A 155 -9.90 -12.14 -7.72
CA THR A 155 -9.33 -13.15 -8.62
C THR A 155 -8.50 -12.44 -9.68
N VAL A 156 -7.19 -12.70 -9.70
CA VAL A 156 -6.27 -12.09 -10.66
C VAL A 156 -6.06 -13.04 -11.83
N HIS A 157 -6.21 -12.52 -13.05
CA HIS A 157 -5.88 -13.23 -14.27
C HIS A 157 -4.44 -12.93 -14.69
N LYS A 158 -3.79 -13.91 -15.33
CA LYS A 158 -2.41 -13.78 -15.82
C LYS A 158 -2.37 -13.10 -17.18
#